data_AF-A0A432WFH3-F1
#
_entry.id   AF-A0A432WFH3-F1
#
_cell.length_a   1.000
_cell.length_b   1.000
_cell.length_c   1.000
_cell.angle_alpha   90.00
_cell.angle_beta   90.00
_cell.angle_gamma   90.00
#
_symmetry.space_group_name_H-M   'P 1'
#
loop_
_entity.id
_entity.type
_entity.pdbx_description
1 polymer ?
#
loop_
_entity_poly.entity_id
_entity_poly.type
_entity_poly.pdbx_seq_one_letter_code
_entity_poly.pdbx_strand_id
1 'polypeptide(L)'
;MTDLSNPVWQDRRSGPNKQRSGDMRTAWQRDRARVLHSAAFRRLQSKTQIMNVGENDFYRTRLTHSLEAAQIGSSLINHVRHQGNEFERALLPDENLMEALCLAHDIGHPPFGHGGETALNFKMLRSGGFEGNGQTFRIVARLEAYHEQYGMDLTRRTLLGLLKYPVVMPELPLPADENNPGALGKWKPAKAIFAEDGDILDWVLAPLNQNDRAVFQQTQTLEASPWQRSLHKSFDASMMELADDIAYGVHDLEDAVVTGTLNQHQWQTHMDSLIEALHPGLRALLRELETQLFSTSHHQRKNAIGALVNIFVTCVRVEDVLPQAEEPLLRYNVTLPAAERQLLDALKGVVFECVINQPDIQQLRYRSQNMLLNLFTAFHTEPTRLLPRNTRARWQEAFNQAGQSAADRVLCDYIAGMTDDYAERMHRNLF
;
A
#
# COMPACT_ATOMS: atom_id res chain seq x y z
N MET A 1 31.62 -11.53 -2.04
CA MET A 1 30.27 -12.11 -2.07
C MET A 1 29.70 -11.96 -0.67
N THR A 2 28.91 -10.92 -0.47
CA THR A 2 28.10 -10.75 0.74
C THR A 2 27.18 -11.96 0.85
N ASP A 3 27.17 -12.61 2.01
CA ASP A 3 26.28 -13.73 2.28
C ASP A 3 24.84 -13.20 2.33
N LEU A 4 24.12 -13.34 1.21
CA LEU A 4 22.70 -12.94 1.07
C LEU A 4 21.78 -13.77 1.99
N SER A 5 22.32 -14.81 2.65
CA SER A 5 21.66 -15.55 3.73
C SER A 5 21.92 -14.97 5.12
N ASN A 6 22.34 -13.70 5.22
CA ASN A 6 22.62 -13.03 6.49
C ASN A 6 21.46 -13.26 7.49
N PRO A 7 21.69 -14.01 8.59
CA PRO A 7 20.63 -14.40 9.52
C PRO A 7 19.97 -13.19 10.18
N VAL A 8 20.62 -12.02 10.20
CA VAL A 8 20.07 -10.78 10.75
C VAL A 8 18.74 -10.38 10.12
N TRP A 9 18.51 -10.75 8.86
CA TRP A 9 17.28 -10.46 8.13
C TRP A 9 16.08 -11.31 8.59
N GLN A 10 16.33 -12.37 9.37
CA GLN A 10 15.32 -13.19 10.03
C GLN A 10 15.07 -12.79 11.49
N ASP A 11 15.85 -11.83 12.03
CA ASP A 11 15.68 -11.37 13.39
C ASP A 11 14.30 -10.75 13.62
N ARG A 12 13.89 -10.76 14.88
CA ARG A 12 12.64 -10.16 15.35
C ARG A 12 12.93 -9.20 16.49
N ARG A 13 12.04 -8.21 16.69
CA ARG A 13 12.18 -7.23 17.77
C ARG A 13 12.08 -7.86 19.16
N SER A 14 11.28 -8.91 19.30
CA SER A 14 11.21 -9.73 20.53
C SER A 14 12.46 -10.55 20.84
N GLY A 15 13.45 -10.56 19.95
CA GLY A 15 14.65 -11.38 20.07
C GLY A 15 14.47 -12.79 19.48
N PRO A 16 15.45 -13.69 19.71
CA PRO A 16 15.41 -15.05 19.18
C PRO A 16 14.18 -15.78 19.72
N ASN A 17 13.32 -16.20 18.81
CA ASN A 17 12.07 -16.87 19.15
C ASN A 17 12.37 -18.18 19.90
N LYS A 18 11.73 -18.41 21.05
CA LYS A 18 11.62 -19.77 21.59
C LYS A 18 10.77 -20.57 20.60
N GLN A 19 11.41 -21.27 19.66
CA GLN A 19 10.70 -22.17 18.75
C GLN A 19 9.80 -23.08 19.58
N ARG A 20 8.51 -23.09 19.24
CA ARG A 20 7.58 -24.05 19.85
C ARG A 20 8.07 -25.44 19.48
N SER A 21 8.09 -26.36 20.43
CA SER A 21 8.51 -27.73 20.17
C SER A 21 7.71 -28.30 18.99
N GLY A 22 8.41 -28.78 17.96
CA GLY A 22 7.81 -29.36 16.75
C GLY A 22 7.34 -28.37 15.67
N ASP A 23 7.55 -27.05 15.81
CA ASP A 23 7.21 -26.09 14.75
C ASP A 23 8.28 -26.11 13.63
N MET A 24 7.94 -26.72 12.50
CA MET A 24 8.81 -26.90 11.33
C MET A 24 8.73 -25.74 10.32
N ARG A 25 7.93 -24.70 10.61
CA ARG A 25 7.74 -23.58 9.68
C ARG A 25 8.97 -22.67 9.65
N THR A 26 9.29 -22.16 8.46
CA THR A 26 10.29 -21.10 8.28
C THR A 26 9.85 -19.80 8.96
N ALA A 27 10.79 -18.87 9.16
CA ALA A 27 10.47 -17.56 9.74
C ALA A 27 9.42 -16.80 8.92
N TRP A 28 9.46 -16.91 7.59
CA TRP A 28 8.53 -16.24 6.67
C TRP A 28 7.18 -16.94 6.54
N GLN A 29 7.12 -18.27 6.64
CA GLN A 29 5.84 -18.98 6.78
C GLN A 29 5.08 -18.55 8.03
N ARG A 30 5.81 -18.25 9.12
CA ARG A 30 5.20 -17.70 10.34
C ARG A 30 4.72 -16.26 10.14
N ASP A 31 5.49 -15.43 9.45
CA ASP A 31 5.10 -14.04 9.15
C ASP A 31 3.83 -13.99 8.31
N ARG A 32 3.78 -14.77 7.23
CA ARG A 32 2.58 -14.95 6.40
C ARG A 32 1.37 -15.38 7.23
N ALA A 33 1.53 -16.38 8.10
CA ALA A 33 0.44 -16.84 8.95
C ALA A 33 -0.05 -15.73 9.91
N ARG A 34 0.87 -14.92 10.47
CA ARG A 34 0.51 -13.81 11.34
C ARG A 34 -0.31 -12.75 10.61
N VAL A 35 0.09 -12.38 9.39
CA VAL A 35 -0.66 -11.46 8.53
C VAL A 35 -2.05 -12.03 8.20
N LEU A 36 -2.11 -13.26 7.67
CA LEU A 36 -3.35 -13.90 7.21
C LEU A 36 -4.41 -14.03 8.31
N HIS A 37 -3.98 -14.35 9.53
CA HIS A 37 -4.89 -14.52 10.67
C HIS A 37 -5.14 -13.22 11.47
N SER A 38 -4.58 -12.08 11.05
CA SER A 38 -4.76 -10.79 11.72
C SER A 38 -6.18 -10.22 11.56
N ALA A 39 -6.60 -9.37 12.50
CA ALA A 39 -7.86 -8.65 12.37
C ALA A 39 -7.78 -7.55 11.31
N ALA A 40 -6.63 -6.90 11.14
CA ALA A 40 -6.36 -5.93 10.08
C ALA A 40 -6.58 -6.53 8.69
N PHE A 41 -6.03 -7.72 8.42
CA PHE A 41 -6.22 -8.38 7.12
C PHE A 41 -7.69 -8.75 6.87
N ARG A 42 -8.38 -9.34 7.87
CA ARG A 42 -9.81 -9.66 7.74
C ARG A 42 -10.69 -8.44 7.45
N ARG A 43 -10.34 -7.27 7.98
CA ARG A 43 -11.11 -6.02 7.75
C ARG A 43 -11.06 -5.55 6.30
N LEU A 44 -10.06 -5.97 5.51
CA LEU A 44 -9.96 -5.59 4.10
C LEU A 44 -11.16 -6.06 3.25
N GLN A 45 -11.89 -7.09 3.69
CA GLN A 45 -13.10 -7.57 3.00
C GLN A 45 -14.25 -6.54 2.99
N SER A 46 -14.20 -5.56 3.89
CA SER A 46 -15.21 -4.50 4.03
C SER A 46 -14.58 -3.12 3.88
N LYS A 47 -13.50 -3.04 3.08
CA LYS A 47 -12.89 -1.79 2.65
C LYS A 47 -12.91 -1.72 1.12
N THR A 48 -13.45 -0.62 0.63
CA THR A 48 -13.52 -0.30 -0.80
C THR A 48 -12.13 -0.20 -1.41
N GLN A 49 -12.01 -0.71 -2.63
CA GLN A 49 -10.83 -0.50 -3.47
C GLN A 49 -11.05 0.74 -4.35
N ILE A 50 -11.99 0.68 -5.29
CA ILE A 50 -12.44 1.80 -6.12
C ILE A 50 -13.94 2.08 -5.92
N MET A 51 -14.76 1.05 -6.06
CA MET A 51 -16.23 1.12 -5.97
C MET A 51 -16.71 0.67 -4.59
N ASN A 52 -17.92 1.08 -4.21
CA ASN A 52 -18.53 0.71 -2.94
C ASN A 52 -18.73 -0.80 -2.79
N VAL A 53 -18.42 -1.32 -1.62
CA VAL A 53 -18.70 -2.71 -1.26
C VAL A 53 -20.21 -2.91 -1.23
N GLY A 54 -20.71 -3.93 -1.93
CA GLY A 54 -22.13 -4.30 -1.92
C GLY A 54 -23.02 -3.63 -2.98
N GLU A 55 -22.48 -2.75 -3.83
CA GLU A 55 -23.22 -2.23 -5.00
C GLU A 55 -23.26 -3.22 -6.17
N ASN A 56 -22.25 -4.09 -6.27
CA ASN A 56 -22.18 -5.18 -7.25
C ASN A 56 -21.30 -6.32 -6.71
N ASP A 57 -21.72 -7.57 -6.89
CA ASP A 57 -20.97 -8.76 -6.47
C ASP A 57 -19.63 -8.92 -7.23
N PHE A 58 -19.45 -8.21 -8.34
CA PHE A 58 -18.23 -8.23 -9.15
C PHE A 58 -17.12 -7.31 -8.62
N TYR A 59 -17.46 -6.30 -7.81
CA TYR A 59 -16.46 -5.31 -7.39
C TYR A 59 -15.44 -5.89 -6.41
N ARG A 60 -14.17 -5.56 -6.65
CA ARG A 60 -13.07 -5.93 -5.76
C ARG A 60 -13.12 -5.15 -4.45
N THR A 61 -12.80 -5.88 -3.38
CA THR A 61 -12.44 -5.31 -2.08
C THR A 61 -10.92 -5.19 -2.00
N ARG A 62 -10.41 -4.47 -1.01
CA ARG A 62 -8.96 -4.48 -0.74
C ARG A 62 -8.41 -5.86 -0.43
N LEU A 63 -9.25 -6.78 0.07
CA LEU A 63 -8.86 -8.15 0.33
C LEU A 63 -8.60 -8.91 -0.97
N THR A 64 -9.53 -8.86 -1.92
CA THR A 64 -9.37 -9.55 -3.21
C THR A 64 -8.23 -8.96 -4.03
N HIS A 65 -8.07 -7.62 -4.00
CA HIS A 65 -6.91 -6.94 -4.58
C HIS A 65 -5.58 -7.46 -3.99
N SER A 66 -5.47 -7.54 -2.66
CA SER A 66 -4.26 -8.02 -1.99
C SER A 66 -3.93 -9.49 -2.33
N LEU A 67 -4.95 -10.33 -2.53
CA LEU A 67 -4.78 -11.73 -2.96
C LEU A 67 -4.26 -11.83 -4.40
N GLU A 68 -4.80 -11.00 -5.29
CA GLU A 68 -4.36 -10.91 -6.68
C GLU A 68 -2.93 -10.37 -6.80
N ALA A 69 -2.61 -9.31 -6.05
CA ALA A 69 -1.24 -8.78 -5.94
C ALA A 69 -0.26 -9.85 -5.43
N ALA A 70 -0.67 -10.68 -4.47
CA ALA A 70 0.17 -11.78 -3.97
C ALA A 70 0.44 -12.87 -5.02
N GLN A 71 -0.55 -13.17 -5.86
CA GLN A 71 -0.38 -14.10 -6.99
C GLN A 71 0.57 -13.51 -8.05
N ILE A 72 0.46 -12.21 -8.35
CA ILE A 72 1.38 -11.52 -9.26
C ILE A 72 2.79 -11.49 -8.68
N GLY A 73 2.96 -11.16 -7.39
CA GLY A 73 4.25 -11.19 -6.71
C GLY A 73 4.95 -12.56 -6.80
N SER A 74 4.19 -13.64 -6.65
CA SER A 74 4.68 -15.01 -6.88
C SER A 74 5.14 -15.23 -8.33
N SER A 75 4.42 -14.66 -9.29
CA SER A 75 4.76 -14.72 -10.71
C SER A 75 6.04 -13.94 -11.04
N LEU A 76 6.26 -12.78 -10.39
CA LEU A 76 7.50 -12.00 -10.51
C LEU A 76 8.71 -12.77 -9.99
N ILE A 77 8.60 -13.39 -8.79
CA ILE A 77 9.65 -14.27 -8.26
C ILE A 77 9.95 -15.39 -9.26
N ASN A 78 8.92 -16.09 -9.76
CA ASN A 78 9.09 -17.19 -10.70
C ASN A 78 9.82 -16.75 -11.97
N HIS A 79 9.44 -15.60 -12.54
CA HIS A 79 10.08 -15.09 -13.74
C HIS A 79 11.58 -14.80 -13.51
N VAL A 80 11.92 -14.04 -12.49
CA VAL A 80 13.32 -13.70 -12.16
C VAL A 80 14.11 -14.96 -11.79
N ARG A 81 13.49 -15.94 -11.12
CA ARG A 81 14.13 -17.22 -10.79
C ARG A 81 14.57 -18.00 -12.03
N HIS A 82 13.76 -17.97 -13.09
CA HIS A 82 14.03 -18.71 -14.33
C HIS A 82 14.95 -17.96 -15.29
N GLN A 83 14.76 -16.66 -15.45
CA GLN A 83 15.51 -15.86 -16.42
C GLN A 83 16.77 -15.20 -15.84
N GLY A 84 16.76 -14.93 -14.54
CA GLY A 84 17.83 -14.21 -13.88
C GLY A 84 19.10 -15.04 -13.71
N ASN A 85 20.22 -14.35 -13.52
CA ASN A 85 21.52 -14.96 -13.23
C ASN A 85 21.62 -15.43 -11.77
N GLU A 86 22.72 -16.09 -11.40
CA GLU A 86 22.92 -16.63 -10.04
C GLU A 86 22.82 -15.56 -8.94
N PHE A 87 23.33 -14.36 -9.20
CA PHE A 87 23.27 -13.24 -8.26
C PHE A 87 21.84 -12.75 -8.06
N GLU A 88 21.09 -12.53 -9.15
CA GLU A 88 19.69 -12.10 -9.09
C GLU A 88 18.80 -13.12 -8.37
N ARG A 89 19.05 -14.42 -8.59
CA ARG A 89 18.33 -15.49 -7.87
C ARG A 89 18.61 -15.47 -6.37
N ALA A 90 19.82 -15.10 -5.96
CA ALA A 90 20.17 -15.02 -4.56
C ALA A 90 19.56 -13.79 -3.86
N LEU A 91 19.16 -12.75 -4.60
CA LEU A 91 18.42 -11.60 -4.06
C LEU A 91 16.96 -11.92 -3.76
N LEU A 92 16.38 -12.90 -4.45
CA LEU A 92 14.94 -13.16 -4.38
C LEU A 92 14.45 -13.39 -2.94
N PRO A 93 13.29 -12.82 -2.57
CA PRO A 93 12.64 -13.17 -1.33
C PRO A 93 12.09 -14.60 -1.37
N ASP A 94 11.93 -15.20 -0.18
CA ASP A 94 11.12 -16.41 -0.02
C ASP A 94 9.68 -16.13 -0.50
N GLU A 95 9.02 -17.11 -1.09
CA GLU A 95 7.64 -16.94 -1.58
C GLU A 95 6.66 -16.55 -0.47
N ASN A 96 6.85 -17.07 0.75
CA ASN A 96 6.02 -16.70 1.90
C ASN A 96 6.34 -15.29 2.40
N LEU A 97 7.58 -14.81 2.20
CA LEU A 97 7.92 -13.41 2.47
C LEU A 97 7.14 -12.53 1.51
N MET A 98 7.21 -12.80 0.22
CA MET A 98 6.54 -11.98 -0.79
C MET A 98 5.02 -12.01 -0.63
N GLU A 99 4.44 -13.18 -0.39
CA GLU A 99 3.02 -13.30 -0.09
C GLU A 99 2.65 -12.49 1.15
N ALA A 100 3.43 -12.54 2.24
CA ALA A 100 3.19 -11.71 3.42
C ALA A 100 3.23 -10.20 3.11
N LEU A 101 4.16 -9.75 2.24
CA LEU A 101 4.24 -8.35 1.83
C LEU A 101 2.99 -7.92 1.06
N CYS A 102 2.61 -8.67 0.02
CA CYS A 102 1.44 -8.37 -0.80
C CYS A 102 0.13 -8.46 0.00
N LEU A 103 -0.01 -9.39 0.94
CA LEU A 103 -1.20 -9.48 1.79
C LEU A 103 -1.28 -8.31 2.80
N ALA A 104 -0.14 -7.78 3.25
CA ALA A 104 -0.10 -6.75 4.27
C ALA A 104 -0.05 -5.31 3.73
N HIS A 105 0.33 -5.08 2.47
CA HIS A 105 0.62 -3.73 1.94
C HIS A 105 -0.51 -2.71 2.24
N ASP A 106 -1.75 -3.17 2.16
CA ASP A 106 -2.95 -2.34 2.22
C ASP A 106 -3.67 -2.28 3.57
N ILE A 107 -3.20 -2.99 4.59
CA ILE A 107 -3.92 -3.12 5.87
C ILE A 107 -4.06 -1.80 6.64
N GLY A 108 -3.19 -0.83 6.36
CA GLY A 108 -3.17 0.50 6.98
C GLY A 108 -4.09 1.53 6.32
N HIS A 109 -4.66 1.25 5.15
CA HIS A 109 -5.60 2.18 4.52
C HIS A 109 -6.83 2.40 5.41
N PRO A 110 -7.27 3.65 5.64
CA PRO A 110 -8.45 3.93 6.45
C PRO A 110 -9.74 3.58 5.69
N PRO A 111 -10.91 3.70 6.32
CA PRO A 111 -12.17 3.64 5.58
C PRO A 111 -12.18 4.60 4.39
N PHE A 112 -12.82 4.20 3.30
CA PHE A 112 -12.97 5.01 2.07
C PHE A 112 -11.63 5.37 1.38
N GLY A 113 -10.60 4.54 1.58
CA GLY A 113 -9.32 4.60 0.85
C GLY A 113 -8.63 5.96 0.90
N HIS A 114 -8.19 6.47 -0.26
CA HIS A 114 -7.48 7.76 -0.36
C HIS A 114 -8.33 8.96 0.10
N GLY A 115 -9.66 8.85 0.01
CA GLY A 115 -10.57 9.84 0.57
C GLY A 115 -10.33 9.96 2.07
N GLY A 116 -10.44 8.84 2.79
CA GLY A 116 -10.20 8.80 4.23
C GLY A 116 -8.77 9.12 4.63
N GLU A 117 -7.78 8.73 3.83
CA GLU A 117 -6.38 9.08 4.06
C GLU A 117 -6.19 10.60 4.08
N THR A 118 -6.77 11.32 3.12
CA THR A 118 -6.71 12.78 3.06
C THR A 118 -7.43 13.42 4.25
N ALA A 119 -8.60 12.89 4.64
CA ALA A 119 -9.38 13.41 5.77
C ALA A 119 -8.66 13.22 7.11
N LEU A 120 -8.07 12.04 7.35
CA LEU A 120 -7.30 11.77 8.55
C LEU A 120 -5.99 12.54 8.58
N ASN A 121 -5.28 12.66 7.44
CA ASN A 121 -4.07 13.47 7.37
C ASN A 121 -4.34 14.91 7.75
N PHE A 122 -5.42 15.48 7.20
CA PHE A 122 -5.84 16.83 7.55
C PHE A 122 -6.10 17.00 9.06
N LYS A 123 -6.81 16.05 9.68
CA LYS A 123 -7.07 16.09 11.13
C LYS A 123 -5.82 15.86 11.99
N MET A 124 -4.80 15.22 11.41
CA MET A 124 -3.55 14.88 12.09
C MET A 124 -2.42 15.88 11.79
N LEU A 125 -2.63 16.98 11.07
CA LEU A 125 -1.54 17.92 10.74
C LEU A 125 -0.81 18.46 11.98
N ARG A 126 -1.52 18.66 13.10
CA ARG A 126 -0.94 19.08 14.40
C ARG A 126 -0.33 17.93 15.21
N SER A 127 -0.57 16.69 14.79
CA SER A 127 -0.25 15.46 15.53
C SER A 127 0.53 14.45 14.67
N GLY A 128 1.34 14.95 13.74
CA GLY A 128 2.29 14.15 12.95
C GLY A 128 1.72 13.46 11.71
N GLY A 129 0.58 13.91 11.19
CA GLY A 129 0.00 13.46 9.92
C GLY A 129 -0.52 12.03 9.90
N PHE A 130 -1.03 11.62 8.74
CA PHE A 130 -1.51 10.25 8.51
C PHE A 130 -1.19 9.77 7.10
N GLU A 131 -0.60 8.59 6.93
CA GLU A 131 -0.36 7.96 5.63
C GLU A 131 -0.61 6.45 5.76
N GLY A 132 -1.28 5.84 4.78
CA GLY A 132 -1.73 4.46 4.84
C GLY A 132 -0.60 3.42 4.95
N ASN A 133 0.51 3.60 4.25
CA ASN A 133 1.70 2.75 4.36
C ASN A 133 2.40 2.96 5.71
N GLY A 134 2.45 4.20 6.21
CA GLY A 134 2.89 4.49 7.58
C GLY A 134 2.04 3.74 8.62
N GLN A 135 0.72 3.74 8.42
CA GLN A 135 -0.21 2.97 9.25
C GLN A 135 -0.03 1.45 9.09
N THR A 136 0.24 0.94 7.88
CA THR A 136 0.58 -0.47 7.64
C THR A 136 1.78 -0.87 8.49
N PHE A 137 2.86 -0.07 8.45
CA PHE A 137 4.07 -0.30 9.22
C PHE A 137 3.81 -0.29 10.73
N ARG A 138 3.04 0.69 11.22
CA ARG A 138 2.62 0.78 12.62
C ARG A 138 1.78 -0.43 13.06
N ILE A 139 0.84 -0.87 12.23
CA ILE A 139 -0.03 -2.02 12.52
C ILE A 139 0.80 -3.29 12.71
N VAL A 140 1.68 -3.59 11.75
CA VAL A 140 2.49 -4.82 11.81
C VAL A 140 3.52 -4.80 12.93
N ALA A 141 4.01 -3.63 13.33
CA ALA A 141 5.12 -3.53 14.28
C ALA A 141 4.72 -3.05 15.70
N ARG A 142 3.47 -2.62 15.92
CA ARG A 142 2.96 -2.19 17.24
C ARG A 142 1.54 -2.63 17.58
N LEU A 143 0.58 -2.51 16.66
CA LEU A 143 -0.84 -2.49 17.05
C LEU A 143 -1.53 -3.86 17.08
N GLU A 144 -1.15 -4.78 16.19
CA GLU A 144 -1.83 -6.08 16.11
C GLU A 144 -1.50 -7.00 17.28
N ALA A 145 -2.49 -7.76 17.75
CA ALA A 145 -2.48 -8.41 19.07
C ALA A 145 -1.68 -9.73 19.13
N TYR A 146 -0.60 -9.86 18.37
CA TYR A 146 0.26 -11.05 18.39
C TYR A 146 1.34 -10.98 19.47
N HIS A 147 1.88 -9.79 19.70
CA HIS A 147 2.85 -9.50 20.74
C HIS A 147 2.49 -8.16 21.38
N GLU A 148 2.54 -8.08 22.70
CA GLU A 148 2.11 -6.92 23.48
C GLU A 148 2.79 -5.61 23.04
N GLN A 149 4.10 -5.67 22.76
CA GLN A 149 4.91 -4.49 22.43
C GLN A 149 5.31 -4.36 20.95
N TYR A 150 5.20 -5.43 20.16
CA TYR A 150 5.84 -5.52 18.83
C TYR A 150 4.85 -5.84 17.71
N GLY A 151 3.55 -5.70 17.97
CA GLY A 151 2.51 -5.96 16.98
C GLY A 151 2.51 -7.41 16.51
N MET A 152 2.63 -7.62 15.20
CA MET A 152 2.82 -8.93 14.59
C MET A 152 4.23 -9.48 14.77
N ASP A 153 5.20 -8.71 15.27
CA ASP A 153 6.57 -9.17 15.57
C ASP A 153 7.25 -9.83 14.35
N LEU A 154 6.98 -9.33 13.14
CA LEU A 154 7.47 -9.89 11.87
C LEU A 154 9.00 -9.87 11.80
N THR A 155 9.57 -10.66 10.88
CA THR A 155 11.01 -10.64 10.61
C THR A 155 11.46 -9.28 10.09
N ARG A 156 12.74 -8.97 10.33
CA ARG A 156 13.38 -7.74 9.85
C ARG A 156 13.20 -7.52 8.35
N ARG A 157 13.42 -8.55 7.53
CA ARG A 157 13.27 -8.44 6.08
C ARG A 157 11.82 -8.22 5.64
N THR A 158 10.85 -8.84 6.32
CA THR A 158 9.43 -8.53 6.07
C THR A 158 9.09 -7.08 6.42
N LEU A 159 9.65 -6.53 7.51
CA LEU A 159 9.48 -5.11 7.82
C LEU A 159 10.19 -4.19 6.80
N LEU A 160 11.38 -4.56 6.32
CA LEU A 160 12.09 -3.81 5.25
C LEU A 160 11.32 -3.83 3.92
N GLY A 161 10.66 -4.94 3.59
CA GLY A 161 9.85 -5.06 2.37
C GLY A 161 8.50 -4.34 2.46
N LEU A 162 7.94 -4.17 3.66
CA LEU A 162 6.75 -3.35 3.88
C LEU A 162 7.06 -1.85 3.98
N LEU A 163 8.33 -1.50 4.15
CA LEU A 163 8.79 -0.12 4.26
C LEU A 163 8.85 0.56 2.89
N LYS A 164 7.67 0.93 2.36
CA LYS A 164 7.53 1.64 1.08
C LYS A 164 8.24 3.01 1.10
N TYR A 165 8.24 3.67 2.26
CA TYR A 165 8.86 4.98 2.46
C TYR A 165 9.81 4.94 3.66
N PRO A 166 11.12 4.78 3.45
CA PRO A 166 12.11 4.60 4.53
C PRO A 166 12.47 5.89 5.27
N VAL A 167 11.53 6.82 5.45
CA VAL A 167 11.76 8.13 6.04
C VAL A 167 10.61 8.49 6.99
N VAL A 168 10.91 9.26 8.02
CA VAL A 168 9.90 9.74 8.97
C VAL A 168 9.15 10.95 8.41
N MET A 169 7.91 11.10 8.87
CA MET A 169 7.03 12.22 8.54
C MET A 169 7.74 13.53 8.92
N PRO A 170 7.81 14.51 8.01
CA PRO A 170 8.36 15.82 8.34
C PRO A 170 7.38 16.59 9.21
N GLU A 171 7.81 17.74 9.71
CA GLU A 171 6.87 18.74 10.21
C GLU A 171 5.93 19.18 9.08
N LEU A 172 4.64 19.22 9.38
CA LEU A 172 3.59 19.47 8.41
C LEU A 172 3.09 20.92 8.54
N PRO A 173 3.10 21.73 7.47
CA PRO A 173 2.46 23.03 7.50
C PRO A 173 0.98 22.92 7.83
N LEU A 174 0.48 23.97 8.49
CA LEU A 174 -0.92 24.10 8.89
C LEU A 174 -1.68 25.00 7.89
N PRO A 175 -2.98 24.75 7.66
CA PRO A 175 -3.82 25.68 6.88
C PRO A 175 -3.88 27.05 7.56
N ALA A 176 -4.05 28.10 6.75
CA ALA A 176 -4.30 29.45 7.28
C ALA A 176 -5.64 29.55 8.02
N ASP A 177 -6.65 28.77 7.58
CA ASP A 177 -7.95 28.61 8.25
C ASP A 177 -8.27 27.11 8.40
N GLU A 178 -8.24 26.62 9.64
CA GLU A 178 -8.57 25.23 9.98
C GLU A 178 -10.08 24.92 9.92
N ASN A 179 -10.92 25.95 10.05
CA ASN A 179 -12.37 25.78 10.02
C ASN A 179 -12.88 25.70 8.58
N ASN A 180 -12.14 26.26 7.63
CA ASN A 180 -12.43 26.16 6.19
C ASN A 180 -11.16 25.87 5.40
N PRO A 181 -10.70 24.60 5.36
CA PRO A 181 -9.44 24.24 4.69
C PRO A 181 -9.52 24.28 3.16
N GLY A 182 -10.67 24.67 2.59
CA GLY A 182 -10.96 24.57 1.17
C GLY A 182 -10.94 23.13 0.69
N ALA A 183 -10.44 22.91 -0.53
CA ALA A 183 -10.35 21.57 -1.11
C ALA A 183 -9.33 20.69 -0.35
N LEU A 184 -9.82 19.64 0.31
CA LEU A 184 -8.99 18.66 1.03
C LEU A 184 -7.91 18.03 0.13
N GLY A 185 -8.11 17.97 -1.18
CA GLY A 185 -7.12 17.46 -2.13
C GLY A 185 -5.76 18.16 -2.10
N LYS A 186 -5.65 19.35 -1.48
CA LYS A 186 -4.39 20.05 -1.22
C LYS A 186 -3.62 19.54 0.00
N TRP A 187 -4.20 18.63 0.77
CA TRP A 187 -3.68 18.11 2.05
C TRP A 187 -3.41 16.60 1.98
N LYS A 188 -2.93 16.12 0.83
CA LYS A 188 -2.43 14.74 0.69
C LYS A 188 -1.21 14.51 1.61
N PRO A 189 -1.04 13.30 2.14
CA PRO A 189 0.00 13.02 3.11
C PRO A 189 1.38 12.82 2.50
N ALA A 190 2.41 13.34 3.18
CA ALA A 190 3.81 13.05 2.90
C ALA A 190 4.05 11.55 2.83
N LYS A 191 4.85 11.11 1.84
CA LYS A 191 5.15 9.70 1.64
C LYS A 191 6.28 9.29 2.59
N ALA A 192 5.88 8.97 3.82
CA ALA A 192 6.73 8.73 4.98
C ALA A 192 6.00 7.88 6.05
N ILE A 193 6.75 7.28 6.98
CA ILE A 193 6.19 6.64 8.20
C ILE A 193 6.00 7.68 9.31
N PHE A 194 5.28 7.34 10.39
CA PHE A 194 5.11 8.28 11.51
C PHE A 194 6.42 8.49 12.27
N ALA A 195 6.66 9.73 12.69
CA ALA A 195 7.87 10.09 13.45
C ALA A 195 7.97 9.33 14.79
N GLU A 196 6.83 9.03 15.43
CA GLU A 196 6.76 8.22 16.66
C GLU A 196 7.11 6.74 16.47
N ASP A 197 7.17 6.27 15.22
CA ASP A 197 7.57 4.91 14.85
C ASP A 197 9.04 4.84 14.38
N GLY A 198 9.82 5.90 14.63
CA GLY A 198 11.23 6.02 14.26
C GLY A 198 12.13 4.94 14.87
N ASP A 199 11.85 4.48 16.09
CA ASP A 199 12.56 3.36 16.74
C ASP A 199 12.42 2.05 15.96
N ILE A 200 11.29 1.85 15.27
CA ILE A 200 11.05 0.67 14.44
C ILE A 200 11.90 0.76 13.17
N LEU A 201 11.94 1.94 12.55
CA LEU A 201 12.79 2.22 11.40
C LEU A 201 14.26 2.03 11.74
N ASP A 202 14.72 2.64 12.83
CA ASP A 202 16.09 2.52 13.34
C ASP A 202 16.45 1.07 13.61
N TRP A 203 15.51 0.30 14.19
CA TRP A 203 15.70 -1.12 14.36
C TRP A 203 15.85 -1.78 12.99
N VAL A 204 14.91 -1.65 12.04
CA VAL A 204 14.96 -2.31 10.72
C VAL A 204 16.29 -2.03 10.01
N LEU A 205 16.74 -0.78 10.00
CA LEU A 205 17.95 -0.33 9.32
C LEU A 205 19.25 -0.61 10.11
N ALA A 206 19.17 -1.11 11.35
CA ALA A 206 20.31 -1.38 12.22
C ALA A 206 21.50 -2.15 11.56
N PRO A 207 21.28 -3.14 10.67
CA PRO A 207 22.39 -3.86 10.04
C PRO A 207 23.12 -3.07 8.95
N LEU A 208 22.52 -2.01 8.43
CA LEU A 208 23.07 -1.22 7.34
C LEU A 208 24.21 -0.32 7.84
N ASN A 209 25.23 -0.15 7.01
CA ASN A 209 26.30 0.83 7.25
C ASN A 209 25.74 2.27 7.19
N GLN A 210 26.52 3.25 7.65
CA GLN A 210 26.07 4.65 7.73
C GLN A 210 25.76 5.24 6.34
N ASN A 211 26.55 4.90 5.32
CA ASN A 211 26.36 5.40 3.96
C ASN A 211 25.06 4.89 3.35
N ASP A 212 24.81 3.59 3.43
CA ASP A 212 23.60 2.94 2.92
C ASP A 212 22.35 3.54 3.55
N ARG A 213 22.36 3.79 4.87
CA ARG A 213 21.26 4.49 5.53
C ARG A 213 21.08 5.90 5.00
N ALA A 214 22.15 6.69 4.93
CA ALA A 214 22.06 8.08 4.49
C ALA A 214 21.49 8.20 3.08
N VAL A 215 21.94 7.33 2.16
CA VAL A 215 21.46 7.32 0.78
C VAL A 215 20.02 6.79 0.71
N PHE A 216 19.72 5.68 1.39
CA PHE A 216 18.38 5.06 1.34
C PHE A 216 17.28 5.98 1.87
N GLN A 217 17.61 6.85 2.83
CA GLN A 217 16.67 7.79 3.45
C GLN A 217 16.61 9.15 2.76
N GLN A 218 17.17 9.29 1.56
CA GLN A 218 17.05 10.54 0.79
C GLN A 218 15.60 10.83 0.39
N THR A 219 15.27 12.12 0.42
CA THR A 219 13.93 12.64 0.11
C THR A 219 13.97 13.69 -0.98
N GLN A 220 12.86 13.80 -1.69
CA GLN A 220 12.55 14.96 -2.53
C GLN A 220 11.47 15.81 -1.85
N THR A 221 11.73 17.11 -1.74
CA THR A 221 10.70 18.10 -1.40
C THR A 221 9.89 18.44 -2.65
N LEU A 222 8.57 18.42 -2.52
CA LEU A 222 7.64 18.74 -3.61
C LEU A 222 7.06 20.13 -3.39
N GLU A 223 6.89 20.90 -4.47
CA GLU A 223 6.30 22.24 -4.42
C GLU A 223 4.84 22.22 -3.94
N ALA A 224 4.14 21.13 -4.25
CA ALA A 224 2.76 20.91 -3.88
C ALA A 224 2.61 19.59 -3.11
N SER A 225 1.57 19.52 -2.27
CA SER A 225 1.22 18.34 -1.47
C SER A 225 1.36 17.04 -2.28
N PRO A 226 2.11 16.04 -1.79
CA PRO A 226 2.38 15.76 -0.37
C PRO A 226 3.69 16.31 0.26
N TRP A 227 4.32 17.33 -0.33
CA TRP A 227 5.47 18.12 0.20
C TRP A 227 6.80 17.37 0.44
N GLN A 228 6.78 16.09 0.81
CA GLN A 228 7.95 15.21 0.91
C GLN A 228 7.63 13.84 0.34
N ARG A 229 8.59 13.28 -0.39
CA ARG A 229 8.56 11.91 -0.90
C ARG A 229 9.92 11.23 -0.72
N SER A 230 9.95 10.01 -0.20
CA SER A 230 11.18 9.19 -0.22
C SER A 230 11.58 8.85 -1.66
N LEU A 231 12.89 8.84 -1.93
CA LEU A 231 13.40 8.54 -3.27
C LEU A 231 13.53 7.04 -3.52
N HIS A 232 13.87 6.27 -2.48
CA HIS A 232 14.28 4.88 -2.62
C HIS A 232 13.36 3.93 -1.88
N LYS A 233 13.43 2.65 -2.26
CA LYS A 233 12.76 1.50 -1.64
C LYS A 233 13.66 0.27 -1.77
N SER A 234 13.42 -0.73 -0.94
CA SER A 234 14.19 -1.98 -0.97
C SER A 234 13.80 -2.87 -2.16
N PHE A 235 14.64 -3.86 -2.46
CA PHE A 235 14.40 -4.87 -3.49
C PHE A 235 13.03 -5.53 -3.30
N ASP A 236 12.73 -6.03 -2.10
CA ASP A 236 11.46 -6.69 -1.81
C ASP A 236 10.27 -5.73 -1.90
N ALA A 237 10.43 -4.47 -1.48
CA ALA A 237 9.40 -3.44 -1.61
C ALA A 237 9.15 -3.07 -3.08
N SER A 238 10.17 -3.07 -3.94
CA SER A 238 10.03 -2.82 -5.37
C SER A 238 9.23 -3.93 -6.08
N MET A 239 9.44 -5.19 -5.70
CA MET A 239 8.67 -6.32 -6.20
C MET A 239 7.21 -6.26 -5.75
N MET A 240 6.96 -6.00 -4.46
CA MET A 240 5.61 -5.87 -3.91
C MET A 240 4.87 -4.70 -4.56
N GLU A 241 5.52 -3.53 -4.70
CA GLU A 241 4.91 -2.36 -5.33
C GLU A 241 4.62 -2.61 -6.82
N LEU A 242 5.50 -3.31 -7.53
CA LEU A 242 5.24 -3.65 -8.93
C LEU A 242 4.05 -4.62 -9.06
N ALA A 243 3.95 -5.60 -8.16
CA ALA A 243 2.81 -6.51 -8.13
C ALA A 243 1.48 -5.78 -7.84
N ASP A 244 1.50 -4.84 -6.89
CA ASP A 244 0.38 -3.94 -6.58
C ASP A 244 0.00 -3.05 -7.78
N ASP A 245 1.00 -2.41 -8.42
CA ASP A 245 0.79 -1.56 -9.60
C ASP A 245 0.19 -2.35 -10.78
N ILE A 246 0.62 -3.59 -11.02
CA ILE A 246 0.07 -4.47 -12.07
C ILE A 246 -1.35 -4.90 -11.72
N ALA A 247 -1.60 -5.33 -10.48
CA ALA A 247 -2.93 -5.72 -10.03
C ALA A 247 -3.92 -4.56 -10.21
N TYR A 248 -3.58 -3.38 -9.69
CA TYR A 248 -4.37 -2.17 -9.83
C TYR A 248 -4.57 -1.80 -11.31
N GLY A 249 -3.50 -1.73 -12.11
CA GLY A 249 -3.60 -1.29 -13.50
C GLY A 249 -4.42 -2.21 -14.40
N VAL A 250 -4.36 -3.54 -14.19
CA VAL A 250 -4.96 -4.53 -15.09
C VAL A 250 -6.30 -5.05 -14.58
N HIS A 251 -6.44 -5.28 -13.28
CA HIS A 251 -7.69 -5.82 -12.73
C HIS A 251 -8.75 -4.73 -12.54
N ASP A 252 -8.38 -3.50 -12.18
CA ASP A 252 -9.37 -2.41 -12.16
C ASP A 252 -9.84 -2.03 -13.57
N LEU A 253 -8.98 -2.22 -14.57
CA LEU A 253 -9.37 -2.15 -15.98
C LEU A 253 -10.41 -3.23 -16.33
N GLU A 254 -10.23 -4.46 -15.84
CA GLU A 254 -11.22 -5.53 -16.03
C GLU A 254 -12.58 -5.12 -15.46
N ASP A 255 -12.61 -4.59 -14.24
CA ASP A 255 -13.84 -4.12 -13.61
C ASP A 255 -14.52 -3.04 -14.45
N ALA A 256 -13.75 -2.02 -14.87
CA ALA A 256 -14.26 -0.92 -15.69
C ALA A 256 -14.89 -1.40 -17.01
N VAL A 257 -14.29 -2.39 -17.66
CA VAL A 257 -14.79 -2.95 -18.92
C VAL A 257 -16.02 -3.83 -18.68
N VAL A 258 -16.01 -4.67 -17.65
CA VAL A 258 -17.13 -5.58 -17.35
C VAL A 258 -18.37 -4.82 -16.89
N THR A 259 -18.21 -3.74 -16.14
CA THR A 259 -19.33 -2.89 -15.69
C THR A 259 -19.83 -1.94 -16.78
N GLY A 260 -19.10 -1.82 -17.89
CA GLY A 260 -19.40 -0.89 -18.98
C GLY A 260 -19.06 0.57 -18.66
N THR A 261 -18.36 0.84 -17.55
CA THR A 261 -17.87 2.18 -17.20
C THR A 261 -16.80 2.65 -18.19
N LEU A 262 -16.03 1.70 -18.76
CA LEU A 262 -15.11 1.92 -19.86
C LEU A 262 -15.60 1.17 -21.09
N ASN A 263 -15.89 1.90 -22.17
CA ASN A 263 -16.21 1.34 -23.47
C ASN A 263 -15.04 1.44 -24.46
N GLN A 264 -15.14 0.71 -25.58
CA GLN A 264 -14.07 0.66 -26.59
C GLN A 264 -13.72 2.04 -27.18
N HIS A 265 -14.70 2.92 -27.35
CA HIS A 265 -14.47 4.26 -27.89
C HIS A 265 -13.67 5.14 -26.92
N GLN A 266 -13.99 5.08 -25.63
CA GLN A 266 -13.22 5.76 -24.58
C GLN A 266 -11.80 5.21 -24.52
N TRP A 267 -11.64 3.88 -24.55
CA TRP A 267 -10.33 3.24 -24.61
C TRP A 267 -9.50 3.78 -25.78
N GLN A 268 -10.03 3.77 -27.01
CA GLN A 268 -9.35 4.27 -28.20
C GLN A 268 -8.94 5.74 -28.03
N THR A 269 -9.85 6.57 -27.51
CA THR A 269 -9.61 8.00 -27.27
C THR A 269 -8.40 8.24 -26.35
N HIS A 270 -8.22 7.41 -25.33
CA HIS A 270 -7.12 7.58 -24.37
C HIS A 270 -5.85 6.81 -24.73
N MET A 271 -5.95 5.65 -25.40
CA MET A 271 -4.84 4.71 -25.58
C MET A 271 -4.23 4.74 -26.97
N ASP A 272 -4.96 5.15 -28.03
CA ASP A 272 -4.50 4.98 -29.42
C ASP A 272 -3.16 5.68 -29.68
N SER A 273 -3.01 6.93 -29.23
CA SER A 273 -1.77 7.68 -29.43
C SER A 273 -0.57 7.00 -28.76
N LEU A 274 -0.78 6.35 -27.61
CA LEU A 274 0.27 5.63 -26.91
C LEU A 274 0.58 4.32 -27.62
N ILE A 275 -0.45 3.54 -27.97
CA ILE A 275 -0.32 2.27 -28.68
C ILE A 275 0.44 2.45 -30.01
N GLU A 276 0.16 3.53 -30.76
CA GLU A 276 0.87 3.81 -32.01
C GLU A 276 2.35 4.21 -31.83
N ALA A 277 2.72 4.72 -30.65
CA ALA A 277 4.10 5.05 -30.32
C ALA A 277 4.92 3.83 -29.86
N LEU A 278 4.28 2.69 -29.56
CA LEU A 278 4.97 1.48 -29.14
C LEU A 278 5.69 0.79 -30.31
N HIS A 279 6.71 0.00 -29.99
CA HIS A 279 7.40 -0.83 -30.98
C HIS A 279 6.43 -1.82 -31.66
N PRO A 280 6.59 -2.12 -32.98
CA PRO A 280 5.62 -2.89 -33.77
C PRO A 280 5.08 -4.17 -33.13
N GLY A 281 5.93 -4.95 -32.44
CA GLY A 281 5.52 -6.18 -31.76
C GLY A 281 4.51 -5.96 -30.63
N LEU A 282 4.81 -5.02 -29.72
CA LEU A 282 3.91 -4.70 -28.60
C LEU A 282 2.64 -4.00 -29.08
N ARG A 283 2.74 -3.14 -30.08
CA ARG A 283 1.59 -2.51 -30.73
C ARG A 283 0.63 -3.55 -31.32
N ALA A 284 1.15 -4.49 -32.12
CA ALA A 284 0.32 -5.53 -32.74
C ALA A 284 -0.40 -6.37 -31.67
N LEU A 285 0.32 -6.76 -30.62
CA LEU A 285 -0.26 -7.48 -29.48
C LEU A 285 -1.37 -6.66 -28.82
N LEU A 286 -1.16 -5.39 -28.50
CA LEU A 286 -2.20 -4.57 -27.85
C LEU A 286 -3.44 -4.36 -28.72
N ARG A 287 -3.30 -4.27 -30.05
CA ARG A 287 -4.46 -4.20 -30.96
C ARG A 287 -5.27 -5.50 -30.97
N GLU A 288 -4.60 -6.64 -30.89
CA GLU A 288 -5.26 -7.92 -30.69
C GLU A 288 -5.98 -7.98 -29.33
N LEU A 289 -5.28 -7.58 -28.26
CA LEU A 289 -5.83 -7.57 -26.90
C LEU A 289 -7.00 -6.60 -26.76
N GLU A 290 -6.99 -5.44 -27.43
CA GLU A 290 -8.12 -4.51 -27.48
C GLU A 290 -9.39 -5.22 -28.02
N THR A 291 -9.25 -5.94 -29.13
CA THR A 291 -10.36 -6.68 -29.74
C THR A 291 -10.92 -7.74 -28.79
N GLN A 292 -10.04 -8.44 -28.07
CA GLN A 292 -10.44 -9.45 -27.08
C GLN A 292 -11.06 -8.82 -25.82
N LEU A 293 -10.51 -7.71 -25.34
CA LEU A 293 -10.92 -7.00 -24.13
C LEU A 293 -12.34 -6.44 -24.26
N PHE A 294 -12.74 -5.95 -25.43
CA PHE A 294 -14.09 -5.43 -25.67
C PHE A 294 -15.02 -6.44 -26.37
N SER A 295 -14.60 -7.69 -26.49
CA SER A 295 -15.46 -8.76 -27.01
C SER A 295 -16.67 -9.00 -26.11
N THR A 296 -17.79 -9.42 -26.71
CA THR A 296 -18.96 -9.92 -25.98
C THR A 296 -18.67 -11.24 -25.25
N SER A 297 -17.61 -11.95 -25.63
CA SER A 297 -17.25 -13.25 -25.08
C SER A 297 -16.39 -13.15 -23.82
N HIS A 298 -16.91 -13.61 -22.68
CA HIS A 298 -16.24 -13.50 -21.38
C HIS A 298 -14.86 -14.17 -21.34
N HIS A 299 -14.68 -15.32 -22.00
CA HIS A 299 -13.38 -16.01 -22.01
C HIS A 299 -12.31 -15.23 -22.80
N GLN A 300 -12.70 -14.51 -23.86
CA GLN A 300 -11.77 -13.66 -24.62
C GLN A 300 -11.29 -12.48 -23.77
N ARG A 301 -12.20 -11.84 -23.02
CA ARG A 301 -11.81 -10.79 -22.08
C ARG A 301 -10.84 -11.29 -21.02
N LYS A 302 -11.15 -12.44 -20.39
CA LYS A 302 -10.26 -13.05 -19.39
C LYS A 302 -8.89 -13.41 -19.96
N ASN A 303 -8.83 -13.88 -21.20
CA ASN A 303 -7.55 -14.12 -21.89
C ASN A 303 -6.78 -12.81 -22.11
N ALA A 304 -7.46 -11.72 -22.49
CA ALA A 304 -6.83 -10.42 -22.67
C ALA A 304 -6.21 -9.88 -21.38
N ILE A 305 -6.96 -9.96 -20.28
CA ILE A 305 -6.49 -9.58 -18.92
C ILE A 305 -5.27 -10.42 -18.52
N GLY A 306 -5.34 -11.74 -18.68
CA GLY A 306 -4.20 -12.62 -18.39
C GLY A 306 -2.96 -12.32 -19.25
N ALA A 307 -3.16 -11.99 -20.54
CA ALA A 307 -2.09 -11.60 -21.43
C ALA A 307 -1.45 -10.27 -21.03
N LEU A 308 -2.24 -9.28 -20.60
CA LEU A 308 -1.73 -8.01 -20.07
C LEU A 308 -0.87 -8.23 -18.82
N VAL A 309 -1.35 -9.01 -17.84
CA VAL A 309 -0.53 -9.38 -16.67
C VAL A 309 0.76 -10.05 -17.11
N ASN A 310 0.69 -10.99 -18.06
CA ASN A 310 1.86 -11.70 -18.55
C ASN A 310 2.89 -10.77 -19.23
N ILE A 311 2.47 -9.75 -19.98
CA ILE A 311 3.38 -8.76 -20.56
C ILE A 311 4.23 -8.13 -19.45
N PHE A 312 3.60 -7.63 -18.38
CA PHE A 312 4.32 -6.97 -17.30
C PHE A 312 5.19 -7.91 -16.48
N VAL A 313 4.71 -9.13 -16.20
CA VAL A 313 5.49 -10.12 -15.44
C VAL A 313 6.73 -10.58 -16.21
N THR A 314 6.63 -10.75 -17.54
CA THR A 314 7.70 -11.37 -18.33
C THR A 314 8.76 -10.41 -18.86
N CYS A 315 8.58 -9.10 -18.68
CA CYS A 315 9.54 -8.09 -19.11
C CYS A 315 10.35 -7.47 -17.96
N VAL A 316 10.10 -7.88 -16.71
CA VAL A 316 10.78 -7.30 -15.54
C VAL A 316 12.29 -7.53 -15.58
N ARG A 317 13.03 -6.59 -15.00
CA ARG A 317 14.50 -6.63 -14.90
C ARG A 317 14.95 -6.32 -13.49
N VAL A 318 16.08 -6.88 -13.10
CA VAL A 318 16.79 -6.45 -11.89
C VAL A 318 17.78 -5.36 -12.30
N GLU A 319 17.61 -4.17 -11.77
CA GLU A 319 18.43 -3.00 -12.11
C GLU A 319 19.19 -2.47 -10.90
N ASP A 320 20.44 -2.05 -11.13
CA ASP A 320 21.27 -1.34 -10.15
C ASP A 320 20.81 0.12 -10.08
N VAL A 321 19.83 0.38 -9.20
CA VAL A 321 19.18 1.70 -9.06
C VAL A 321 19.89 2.60 -8.06
N LEU A 322 20.74 2.03 -7.20
CA LEU A 322 21.45 2.77 -6.17
C LEU A 322 22.92 2.34 -6.07
N PRO A 323 23.78 2.62 -7.07
CA PRO A 323 25.14 2.09 -7.15
C PRO A 323 26.05 2.42 -5.96
N GLN A 324 25.74 3.50 -5.26
CA GLN A 324 26.41 3.96 -4.04
C GLN A 324 26.06 3.16 -2.78
N ALA A 325 25.05 2.29 -2.80
CA ALA A 325 24.74 1.40 -1.69
C ALA A 325 25.56 0.10 -1.77
N GLU A 326 26.01 -0.38 -0.61
CA GLU A 326 26.72 -1.66 -0.50
C GLU A 326 25.76 -2.83 -0.28
N GLU A 327 24.69 -2.63 0.50
CA GLU A 327 23.65 -3.62 0.75
C GLU A 327 22.85 -3.93 -0.54
N PRO A 328 22.92 -5.18 -1.06
CA PRO A 328 22.23 -5.52 -2.29
C PRO A 328 20.70 -5.35 -2.23
N LEU A 329 20.08 -5.54 -1.06
CA LEU A 329 18.64 -5.30 -0.87
C LEU A 329 18.23 -3.83 -1.01
N LEU A 330 19.17 -2.87 -1.00
CA LEU A 330 18.90 -1.46 -1.26
C LEU A 330 19.39 -1.01 -2.64
N ARG A 331 20.48 -1.63 -3.12
CA ARG A 331 21.13 -1.30 -4.38
C ARG A 331 20.28 -1.65 -5.61
N TYR A 332 19.60 -2.79 -5.55
CA TYR A 332 18.88 -3.35 -6.69
C TYR A 332 17.37 -3.26 -6.49
N ASN A 333 16.66 -3.00 -7.59
CA ASN A 333 15.19 -3.07 -7.65
C ASN A 333 14.74 -3.92 -8.84
N VAL A 334 13.52 -4.45 -8.74
CA VAL A 334 12.80 -5.02 -9.88
C VAL A 334 12.03 -3.90 -10.58
N THR A 335 12.27 -3.73 -11.88
CA THR A 335 11.71 -2.63 -12.69
C THR A 335 11.10 -3.14 -13.99
N LEU A 336 10.29 -2.28 -14.63
CA LEU A 336 9.78 -2.48 -15.99
C LEU A 336 10.61 -1.65 -16.98
N PRO A 337 10.83 -2.14 -18.22
CA PRO A 337 11.39 -1.29 -19.26
C PRO A 337 10.45 -0.12 -19.58
N ALA A 338 10.99 0.94 -20.18
CA ALA A 338 10.30 2.23 -20.31
C ALA A 338 8.96 2.14 -21.05
N ALA A 339 8.86 1.32 -22.11
CA ALA A 339 7.63 1.16 -22.89
C ALA A 339 6.52 0.48 -22.08
N GLU A 340 6.84 -0.59 -21.36
CA GLU A 340 5.90 -1.34 -20.52
C GLU A 340 5.53 -0.55 -19.27
N ARG A 341 6.45 0.25 -18.72
CA ARG A 341 6.12 1.19 -17.64
C ARG A 341 5.12 2.24 -18.11
N GLN A 342 5.36 2.86 -19.27
CA GLN A 342 4.43 3.82 -19.87
C GLN A 342 3.07 3.20 -20.15
N LEU A 343 3.04 1.95 -20.66
CA LEU A 343 1.81 1.21 -20.87
C LEU A 343 1.04 1.01 -19.55
N LEU A 344 1.70 0.52 -18.51
CA LEU A 344 1.06 0.29 -17.21
C LEU A 344 0.52 1.59 -16.61
N ASP A 345 1.30 2.67 -16.65
CA ASP A 345 0.87 3.98 -16.17
C ASP A 345 -0.31 4.52 -17.00
N ALA A 346 -0.37 4.23 -18.31
CA ALA A 346 -1.50 4.59 -19.16
C ALA A 346 -2.77 3.79 -18.85
N LEU A 347 -2.67 2.48 -18.56
CA LEU A 347 -3.83 1.70 -18.09
C LEU A 347 -4.41 2.31 -16.81
N LYS A 348 -3.54 2.66 -15.86
CA LYS A 348 -3.93 3.36 -14.62
C LYS A 348 -4.58 4.72 -14.91
N GLY A 349 -4.06 5.45 -15.89
CA GLY A 349 -4.62 6.72 -16.34
C GLY A 349 -6.03 6.60 -16.92
N VAL A 350 -6.28 5.58 -17.75
CA VAL A 350 -7.62 5.31 -18.31
C VAL A 350 -8.61 4.96 -17.21
N VAL A 351 -8.24 4.07 -16.28
CA VAL A 351 -9.09 3.74 -15.13
C VAL A 351 -9.37 4.99 -14.30
N PHE A 352 -8.35 5.83 -14.09
CA PHE A 352 -8.52 7.07 -13.35
C PHE A 352 -9.54 8.00 -14.03
N GLU A 353 -9.37 8.30 -15.32
CA GLU A 353 -10.26 9.24 -16.02
C GLU A 353 -11.67 8.67 -16.24
N CYS A 354 -11.78 7.40 -16.63
CA CYS A 354 -13.07 6.81 -16.98
C CYS A 354 -13.87 6.33 -15.76
N VAL A 355 -13.21 5.93 -14.67
CA VAL A 355 -13.89 5.41 -13.46
C VAL A 355 -13.77 6.38 -12.29
N ILE A 356 -12.56 6.70 -11.87
CA ILE A 356 -12.34 7.42 -10.60
C ILE A 356 -12.80 8.87 -10.71
N ASN A 357 -12.52 9.54 -11.82
CA ASN A 357 -12.82 10.96 -12.03
C ASN A 357 -14.30 11.23 -12.35
N GLN A 358 -15.15 10.20 -12.40
CA GLN A 358 -16.58 10.37 -12.63
C GLN A 358 -17.25 11.20 -11.52
N PRO A 359 -18.16 12.13 -11.87
CA PRO A 359 -18.79 13.02 -10.88
C PRO A 359 -19.44 12.28 -9.71
N ASP A 360 -20.14 11.17 -9.96
CA ASP A 360 -20.82 10.41 -8.90
C ASP A 360 -19.82 9.77 -7.92
N ILE A 361 -18.69 9.26 -8.43
CA ILE A 361 -17.60 8.72 -7.60
C ILE A 361 -16.90 9.82 -6.80
N GLN A 362 -16.71 10.99 -7.39
CA GLN A 362 -16.15 12.15 -6.69
C GLN A 362 -17.09 12.69 -5.59
N GLN A 363 -18.41 12.71 -5.84
CA GLN A 363 -19.41 13.09 -4.84
C GLN A 363 -19.43 12.11 -3.66
N LEU A 364 -19.38 10.80 -3.94
CA LEU A 364 -19.28 9.76 -2.92
C LEU A 364 -18.00 9.91 -2.08
N ARG A 365 -16.86 10.15 -2.74
CA ARG A 365 -15.57 10.42 -2.06
C ARG A 365 -15.67 11.63 -1.15
N TYR A 366 -16.27 12.73 -1.63
CA TYR A 366 -16.46 13.95 -0.84
C TYR A 366 -17.35 13.71 0.39
N ARG A 367 -18.47 12.99 0.23
CA ARG A 367 -19.34 12.60 1.35
C ARG A 367 -18.57 11.77 2.39
N SER A 368 -17.81 10.78 1.92
CA SER A 368 -17.04 9.85 2.76
C SER A 368 -15.92 10.55 3.53
N GLN A 369 -15.26 11.53 2.90
CA GLN A 369 -14.29 12.41 3.55
C GLN A 369 -14.91 13.19 4.71
N ASN A 370 -16.04 13.86 4.45
CA ASN A 370 -16.74 14.64 5.47
C ASN A 370 -17.22 13.77 6.62
N MET A 371 -17.63 12.53 6.33
CA MET A 371 -17.98 11.54 7.34
C MET A 371 -16.84 11.32 8.35
N LEU A 372 -15.63 11.07 7.86
CA LEU A 372 -14.47 10.85 8.71
C LEU A 372 -14.02 12.11 9.44
N LEU A 373 -14.11 13.29 8.81
CA LEU A 373 -13.85 14.56 9.49
C LEU A 373 -14.80 14.77 10.68
N ASN A 374 -16.08 14.48 10.49
CA ASN A 374 -17.12 14.57 11.51
C ASN A 374 -16.87 13.57 12.63
N LEU A 375 -16.60 12.31 12.31
CA LEU A 375 -16.29 11.27 13.29
C LEU A 375 -15.06 11.62 14.13
N PHE A 376 -13.95 12.00 13.48
CA PHE A 376 -12.75 12.43 14.18
C PHE A 376 -13.04 13.59 15.12
N THR A 377 -13.75 14.62 14.65
CA THR A 377 -14.10 15.78 15.46
C THR A 377 -14.95 15.40 16.68
N ALA A 378 -15.98 14.57 16.49
CA ALA A 378 -16.83 14.14 17.59
C ALA A 378 -16.03 13.39 18.67
N PHE A 379 -15.22 12.40 18.26
CA PHE A 379 -14.40 11.63 19.20
C PHE A 379 -13.29 12.47 19.85
N HIS A 380 -12.72 13.43 19.14
CA HIS A 380 -11.70 14.33 19.67
C HIS A 380 -12.29 15.31 20.71
N THR A 381 -13.51 15.82 20.49
CA THR A 381 -14.19 16.72 21.43
C THR A 381 -14.72 15.99 22.67
N GLU A 382 -15.24 14.78 22.50
CA GLU A 382 -15.91 14.01 23.57
C GLU A 382 -15.30 12.60 23.76
N PRO A 383 -13.97 12.46 23.94
CA PRO A 383 -13.29 11.15 23.91
C PRO A 383 -13.74 10.24 25.06
N THR A 384 -14.00 10.79 26.24
CA THR A 384 -14.42 10.02 27.41
C THR A 384 -15.83 9.47 27.29
N ARG A 385 -16.69 10.11 26.49
CA ARG A 385 -18.11 9.75 26.30
C ARG A 385 -18.32 8.86 25.08
N LEU A 386 -17.65 9.18 23.97
CA LEU A 386 -17.95 8.58 22.66
C LEU A 386 -17.02 7.42 22.28
N LEU A 387 -15.78 7.37 22.77
CA LEU A 387 -14.88 6.27 22.43
C LEU A 387 -15.28 4.95 23.11
N PRO A 388 -15.14 3.80 22.40
CA PRO A 388 -15.27 2.48 23.02
C PRO A 388 -14.33 2.34 24.23
N ARG A 389 -14.73 1.56 25.24
CA ARG A 389 -13.98 1.39 26.51
C ARG A 389 -12.50 1.10 26.30
N ASN A 390 -12.16 0.15 25.42
CA ASN A 390 -10.77 -0.24 25.17
C ASN A 390 -9.96 0.89 24.50
N THR A 391 -10.52 1.54 23.49
CA THR A 391 -9.85 2.68 22.82
C THR A 391 -9.70 3.87 23.75
N ARG A 392 -10.73 4.18 24.55
CA ARG A 392 -10.69 5.24 25.56
C ARG A 392 -9.60 5.03 26.60
N ALA A 393 -9.41 3.80 27.07
CA ALA A 393 -8.35 3.49 28.03
C ALA A 393 -6.97 3.79 27.44
N ARG A 394 -6.71 3.30 26.21
CA ARG A 394 -5.47 3.57 25.48
C ARG A 394 -5.27 5.06 25.18
N TRP A 395 -6.35 5.76 24.83
CA TRP A 395 -6.33 7.20 24.56
C TRP A 395 -5.96 7.98 25.82
N GLN A 396 -6.57 7.64 26.96
CA GLN A 396 -6.29 8.30 28.25
C GLN A 396 -4.86 8.02 28.72
N GLU A 397 -4.38 6.79 28.54
CA GLU A 397 -3.01 6.42 28.85
C GLU A 397 -2.01 7.23 28.01
N ALA A 398 -2.21 7.29 26.68
CA ALA A 398 -1.37 8.07 25.78
C ALA A 398 -1.40 9.56 26.11
N PHE A 399 -2.58 10.12 26.40
CA PHE A 399 -2.73 11.51 26.84
C PHE A 399 -1.93 11.80 28.11
N ASN A 400 -2.02 10.91 29.10
CA ASN A 400 -1.31 11.09 30.38
C ASN A 400 0.21 10.95 30.23
N GLN A 401 0.68 10.06 29.36
CA GLN A 401 2.11 9.78 29.19
C GLN A 401 2.82 10.78 28.27
N ALA A 402 2.18 11.18 27.17
CA ALA A 402 2.83 11.92 26.08
C ALA A 402 1.98 13.07 25.51
N GLY A 403 0.86 13.41 26.16
CA GLY A 403 0.03 14.57 25.81
C GLY A 403 -0.92 14.33 24.63
N GLN A 404 -1.51 15.44 24.14
CA GLN A 404 -2.59 15.42 23.15
C GLN A 404 -2.20 14.72 21.84
N SER A 405 -1.02 15.00 21.29
CA SER A 405 -0.58 14.43 20.01
C SER A 405 -0.55 12.89 20.03
N ALA A 406 -0.07 12.29 21.13
CA ALA A 406 -0.07 10.84 21.31
C ALA A 406 -1.49 10.28 21.46
N ALA A 407 -2.37 11.01 22.14
CA ALA A 407 -3.78 10.65 22.27
C ALA A 407 -4.51 10.71 20.91
N ASP A 408 -4.22 11.73 20.10
CA ASP A 408 -4.75 11.88 18.75
C ASP A 408 -4.33 10.73 17.84
N ARG A 409 -3.08 10.25 17.97
CA ARG A 409 -2.65 9.05 17.25
C ARG A 409 -3.49 7.83 17.62
N VAL A 410 -3.77 7.60 18.90
CA VAL A 410 -4.62 6.48 19.33
C VAL A 410 -6.04 6.61 18.77
N LEU A 411 -6.57 7.83 18.74
CA LEU A 411 -7.85 8.11 18.09
C LEU A 411 -7.80 7.82 16.58
N CYS A 412 -6.74 8.26 15.91
CA CYS A 412 -6.52 8.03 14.49
C CYS A 412 -6.39 6.54 14.16
N ASP A 413 -5.63 5.78 14.97
CA ASP A 413 -5.48 4.33 14.87
C ASP A 413 -6.84 3.62 14.93
N TYR A 414 -7.74 4.09 15.81
CA TYR A 414 -9.09 3.55 15.93
C TYR A 414 -9.94 3.83 14.69
N ILE A 415 -9.93 5.07 14.18
CA ILE A 415 -10.72 5.45 12.99
C ILE A 415 -10.18 4.80 11.73
N ALA A 416 -8.86 4.81 11.50
CA ALA A 416 -8.23 4.12 10.38
C ALA A 416 -8.48 2.59 10.43
N GLY A 417 -8.64 2.05 11.63
CA GLY A 417 -9.02 0.67 11.86
C GLY A 417 -10.49 0.33 11.56
N MET A 418 -11.37 1.28 11.31
CA MET A 418 -12.77 0.96 10.96
C MET A 418 -12.84 0.31 9.57
N THR A 419 -13.93 -0.42 9.31
CA THR A 419 -14.37 -0.76 7.95
C THR A 419 -15.30 0.34 7.44
N ASP A 420 -15.58 0.35 6.14
CA ASP A 420 -16.44 1.37 5.52
C ASP A 420 -17.83 1.34 6.14
N ASP A 421 -18.49 0.18 6.15
CA ASP A 421 -19.81 -0.01 6.79
C ASP A 421 -19.84 0.36 8.28
N TYR A 422 -18.73 0.13 8.99
CA TYR A 422 -18.64 0.47 10.41
C TYR A 422 -18.57 1.99 10.58
N ALA A 423 -17.76 2.68 9.78
CA ALA A 423 -17.66 4.13 9.78
C ALA A 423 -19.00 4.77 9.39
N GLU A 424 -19.68 4.26 8.36
CA GLU A 424 -21.00 4.74 7.94
C GLU A 424 -22.06 4.59 9.02
N ARG A 425 -22.15 3.40 9.63
CA ARG A 425 -23.09 3.16 10.72
C ARG A 425 -22.77 4.03 11.93
N MET A 426 -21.49 4.21 12.25
CA MET A 426 -21.07 5.07 13.35
C MET A 426 -21.48 6.52 13.10
N HIS A 427 -21.27 7.02 11.88
CA HIS A 427 -21.63 8.39 11.51
C HIS A 427 -23.14 8.62 11.61
N ARG A 428 -23.95 7.72 11.03
CA ARG A 428 -25.42 7.79 11.10
C ARG A 428 -25.97 7.74 12.53
N ASN A 429 -25.26 7.14 13.47
CA ASN A 429 -25.68 7.08 14.87
C ASN A 429 -25.34 8.36 15.65
N LEU A 430 -24.41 9.17 15.16
CA LEU A 430 -23.90 10.37 15.84
C LEU A 430 -24.42 11.68 15.25
N PHE A 431 -24.79 11.69 13.96
CA PHE A 431 -25.26 12.83 13.18
C PHE A 431 -26.53 12.46 12.43
#